data_AF-A0A7W8L2L6-F1
#
_entry.id   AF-A0A7W8L2L6-F1
#
_cell.length_a   1.000
_cell.length_b   1.000
_cell.length_c   1.000
_cell.angle_alpha   90.00
_cell.angle_beta   90.00
_cell.angle_gamma   90.00
#
_symmetry.space_group_name_H-M   'P 1'
#
loop_
_entity.id
_entity.type
_entity.pdbx_description
1 polymer ?
#
loop_
_entity_poly.entity_id
_entity_poly.type
_entity_poly.pdbx_seq_one_letter_code
_entity_poly.pdbx_strand_id
1 'polypeptide(L)' 'MQLNHNQPGDPTRLAAAMIALVDAASPPLRLPLGTDTLAAIAAKSAYATQETEAWKQLSSSPDFTA' A
#
# COMPACT_ATOMS: atom_id res chain seq x y z
N MET A 1 -22.15 9.69 -14.92
CA MET A 1 -22.00 8.59 -13.95
C MET A 1 -22.04 9.20 -12.55
N GLN A 2 -23.20 9.16 -11.90
CA GLN A 2 -23.43 9.76 -10.58
C GLN A 2 -22.76 8.88 -9.51
N LEU A 3 -21.55 9.23 -9.05
CA LEU A 3 -20.77 8.44 -8.09
C LEU A 3 -21.18 8.65 -6.61
N ASN A 4 -22.31 9.30 -6.35
CA ASN A 4 -22.81 9.56 -5.00
C ASN A 4 -23.83 8.49 -4.61
N HIS A 5 -23.60 7.77 -3.51
CA HIS A 5 -24.42 6.69 -2.90
C HIS A 5 -24.18 5.24 -3.36
N ASN A 6 -23.16 4.96 -4.18
CA ASN A 6 -22.80 3.57 -4.55
C ASN A 6 -21.32 3.25 -4.31
N GLN A 7 -20.70 3.91 -3.32
CA GLN A 7 -19.38 3.50 -2.89
C GLN A 7 -19.53 2.11 -2.25
N PRO A 8 -18.83 1.07 -2.71
CA PRO A 8 -18.96 -0.30 -2.20
C PRO A 8 -18.45 -0.48 -0.75
N GLY A 9 -18.16 0.63 -0.06
CA GLY A 9 -17.66 0.65 1.30
C GLY A 9 -18.79 0.63 2.32
N ASP A 10 -18.59 -0.15 3.38
CA ASP A 10 -19.47 -0.17 4.54
C ASP A 10 -18.98 0.90 5.56
N PRO A 11 -19.75 1.98 5.81
CA PRO A 11 -19.35 3.05 6.72
C PRO A 11 -19.16 2.56 8.16
N THR A 12 -19.85 1.48 8.56
CA THR A 12 -19.68 0.85 9.87
C THR A 12 -18.30 0.21 9.99
N ARG A 13 -17.85 -0.48 8.94
CA ARG A 13 -16.49 -1.07 8.89
C ARG A 13 -15.42 0.02 8.88
N LEU A 14 -15.68 1.14 8.21
CA LEU A 14 -14.78 2.29 8.25
C LEU A 14 -14.62 2.85 9.66
N ALA A 15 -15.74 3.06 10.38
CA ALA A 15 -15.71 3.56 11.75
C ALA A 15 -14.92 2.61 12.68
N ALA A 16 -15.14 1.29 12.55
CA ALA A 16 -14.37 0.29 13.30
C ALA A 16 -12.87 0.33 12.98
N ALA A 17 -12.51 0.47 11.71
CA ALA A 17 -11.11 0.58 11.29
C ALA A 17 -10.44 1.85 11.84
N MET A 18 -11.18 2.96 11.94
CA MET A 18 -10.67 4.21 12.54
C MET A 18 -10.41 4.07 14.04
N ILE A 19 -11.31 3.42 14.78
CA ILE A 19 -11.10 3.15 16.22
C ILE A 19 -9.86 2.29 16.41
N ALA A 20 -9.74 1.20 15.65
CA ALA A 20 -8.56 0.33 15.71
C ALA A 20 -7.26 1.05 15.33
N LEU A 21 -7.32 2.03 14.41
CA LEU A 21 -6.16 2.85 14.04
C LEU A 21 -5.71 3.75 15.19
N VAL A 22 -6.65 4.38 15.90
CA VAL A 22 -6.35 5.26 17.04
C VAL A 22 -5.79 4.46 18.23
N ASP A 23 -6.28 3.24 18.44
CA ASP A 23 -5.82 2.35 19.52
C ASP A 23 -4.50 1.62 19.18
N ALA A 24 -3.98 1.74 17.96
CA ALA A 24 -2.76 1.05 17.55
C ALA A 24 -1.52 1.67 18.22
N ALA A 25 -0.72 0.84 18.89
CA ALA A 25 0.54 1.27 19.53
C ALA A 25 1.55 1.90 18.54
N SER A 26 1.50 1.50 17.28
CA SER A 26 2.32 2.03 16.19
C SER A 26 1.46 2.22 14.94
N PRO A 27 0.76 3.36 14.81
CA PRO A 27 -0.16 3.57 13.69
C PRO A 27 0.60 3.70 12.36
N PRO A 28 0.11 3.09 11.28
CA PRO A 28 0.72 3.23 9.97
C PRO A 28 0.55 4.66 9.41
N LEU A 29 1.54 5.11 8.63
CA LEU A 29 1.46 6.40 7.93
C LEU A 29 0.33 6.45 6.88
N ARG A 30 -0.02 5.28 6.31
CA ARG A 30 -1.11 5.14 5.34
C ARG A 30 -1.93 3.91 5.69
N LEU A 31 -3.25 4.09 5.82
CA LEU A 31 -4.21 3.02 6.00
C LEU A 31 -4.99 2.80 4.69
N PRO A 32 -4.57 1.88 3.82
CA PRO A 32 -5.36 1.51 2.65
C PRO A 32 -6.65 0.81 3.10
N LEU A 33 -7.78 1.31 2.61
CA LEU A 33 -9.11 0.82 2.97
C LEU A 33 -9.77 0.22 1.72
N GLY A 34 -10.17 -1.05 1.83
CA GLY A 34 -10.79 -1.79 0.74
C GLY A 34 -9.83 -2.75 0.04
N THR A 35 -10.38 -3.88 -0.42
CA THR A 35 -9.65 -4.97 -1.09
C THR A 35 -8.94 -4.50 -2.36
N ASP A 36 -9.56 -3.59 -3.10
CA ASP A 36 -9.04 -3.10 -4.37
C ASP A 36 -7.78 -2.25 -4.14
N THR A 37 -7.78 -1.42 -3.10
CA THR A 37 -6.60 -0.62 -2.73
C THR A 37 -5.47 -1.52 -2.24
N LEU A 38 -5.78 -2.55 -1.45
CA LEU A 38 -4.78 -3.54 -1.02
C LEU A 38 -4.17 -4.28 -2.21
N ALA A 39 -5.00 -4.74 -3.16
CA ALA A 39 -4.55 -5.43 -4.36
C ALA A 39 -3.65 -4.52 -5.24
N ALA A 40 -4.04 -3.26 -5.41
CA ALA A 40 -3.26 -2.29 -6.18
C ALA A 40 -1.88 -1.99 -5.54
N ILE A 41 -1.84 -1.84 -4.21
CA ILE A 41 -0.58 -1.64 -3.49
C ILE A 41 0.31 -2.89 -3.61
N ALA A 42 -0.26 -4.08 -3.39
CA ALA A 42 0.47 -5.34 -3.51
C ALA A 42 1.06 -5.54 -4.90
N ALA A 43 0.28 -5.28 -5.95
CA ALA A 43 0.74 -5.36 -7.34
C ALA A 43 1.89 -4.39 -7.62
N LYS A 44 1.78 -3.14 -7.17
CA LYS A 44 2.84 -2.14 -7.35
C LYS A 44 4.12 -2.53 -6.61
N SER A 45 4.00 -3.00 -5.37
CA SER A 45 5.15 -3.47 -4.59
C SER A 45 5.82 -4.67 -5.26
N ALA A 46 5.04 -5.64 -5.75
CA ALA A 46 5.57 -6.80 -6.47
C ALA A 46 6.32 -6.38 -7.73
N TYR A 47 5.77 -5.44 -8.50
CA TYR A 47 6.44 -4.90 -9.69
C TYR A 47 7.78 -4.25 -9.35
N ALA A 48 7.82 -3.36 -8.34
CA ALA A 48 9.05 -2.70 -7.92
C ALA A 48 10.12 -3.69 -7.43
N THR A 49 9.71 -4.74 -6.71
CA THR A 49 10.61 -5.82 -6.29
C THR A 49 11.16 -6.59 -7.48
N GLN A 50 10.31 -6.95 -8.45
CA GLN A 50 10.74 -7.66 -9.66
C GLN A 50 11.74 -6.84 -10.46
N GLU A 51 11.47 -5.56 -10.66
CA GLU A 51 12.37 -4.65 -11.36
C GLU A 51 13.71 -4.53 -10.59
N THR A 52 13.66 -4.33 -9.28
CA THR A 52 14.87 -4.24 -8.45
C THR A 52 15.73 -5.50 -8.58
N GLU A 53 15.14 -6.70 -8.50
CA GLU A 53 15.88 -7.95 -8.63
C GLU A 53 16.41 -8.16 -10.06
N ALA A 54 15.66 -7.79 -11.10
CA ALA A 54 16.10 -7.89 -12.48
C ALA A 54 17.35 -7.02 -12.75
N TRP A 55 17.42 -5.85 -12.11
CA TRP A 55 18.53 -4.91 -12.30
C TRP A 55 19.60 -4.98 -11.22
N LYS A 56 19.42 -5.81 -10.19
CA LYS A 56 20.31 -5.90 -9.02
C LYS A 56 21.78 -6.13 -9.36
N GLN A 57 22.07 -7.00 -10.32
CA GLN A 57 23.45 -7.28 -10.72
C GLN A 57 24.10 -6.09 -11.43
N LEU A 58 23.31 -5.31 -12.18
CA LEU A 58 23.79 -4.11 -12.86
C LEU A 58 23.91 -2.92 -11.91
N SER A 59 22.94 -2.75 -11.01
CA SER A 59 22.87 -1.64 -10.06
C SER A 59 23.81 -1.81 -8.86
N SER A 60 24.17 -3.05 -8.52
CA SER A 60 25.14 -3.37 -7.46
C SER A 60 26.60 -3.31 -7.95
N SER A 61 26.87 -2.69 -9.11
CA SER A 61 28.25 -2.37 -9.53
C SER A 61 28.95 -1.62 -8.39
N PRO A 62 30.21 -1.96 -8.06
CA PRO A 62 30.80 -1.59 -6.79
C PRO A 62 30.71 -0.09 -6.54
N ASP A 63 30.22 0.26 -5.34
CA ASP A 63 30.21 1.62 -4.84
C ASP A 63 31.55 2.27 -5.18
N PHE A 64 31.48 3.41 -5.87
CA PHE A 64 32.66 4.20 -6.23
C PHE A 64 33.37 4.57 -4.93
N THR A 65 34.38 3.79 -4.57
CA THR A 65 35.22 4.04 -3.40
C THR A 65 36.12 5.20 -3.76
N ALA A 66 35.83 6.37 -3.21
CA ALA A 66 36.71 7.54 -3.23
C ALA A 66 37.85 7.38 -2.21
#